data_AF-C0GDT7-F1
#
_entry.id   AF-C0GDT7-F1
#
_cell.length_a   1.000
_cell.length_b   1.000
_cell.length_c   1.000
_cell.angle_alpha   90.00
_cell.angle_beta   90.00
_cell.angle_gamma   90.00
#
_symmetry.space_group_name_H-M   'P 1'
#
loop_
_entity.id
_entity.type
_entity.pdbx_description
1 polymer ?
#
loop_
_entity_poly.entity_id
_entity_poly.type
_entity_poly.pdbx_seq_one_letter_code
_entity_poly.pdbx_strand_id
1 'polypeptide(L)'
;MGERKENNLQDVSQTLVDVAMGRKTADLVIKDARLVNVHTAEIIPGTDVAVAEGRIALVGDASHTIGPETTVIDAAGKYLAPGFLDGHIHVESSMVNVTGFAGAVMPHGTTAIFMDPHEIANVLGMEGIRLMHEEGKTVPLRVFTTVPSCVPAAPGMEDAGAAIGPEEVREVLSWEGVAGLGEMMNFPGVLANDPHVHAIIKETLAAGKVVTGHYAMPTEGPGLHAYMSAGISSCHESVTKEGALAKLRSGMYAMLREGSAWHDVKETIRAVTEHNIDSSYCILCSDDTHPETLLERGHLNHVVMRAIQEGLNPIRAIQMVTINPARYFNCDKDLGSIAPGKYADMLLISDLTCVEVDSVFIAGNLIADKGKLQTKLPTHKYPVSVRHSVRLPKPLEEADFHIKAPNTTPTVRVMQISEAQVGTKELQLQVPAQNGLIHADPTKDLAKVAVFERHSGQGTHAVGFVTGFGFTRGAVASTVAHDSHNLLIVGTNDADMAVAGNILAEHGGGMVAVSEGEVLALVELPVAGLMSDQPVEEVAQNVAALAKAWQNLGCTLVSPFMTMALLSLPVIPDLRITNRGLVDVTKFDFVNLFVGADE
;
A
#
# COMPACT_ATOMS: atom_id res chain seq x y z
N MET A 1 -29.03 -11.00 4.42
CA MET A 1 -28.03 -10.66 3.40
C MET A 1 -28.79 -10.56 2.09
N GLY A 2 -28.88 -9.38 1.49
CA GLY A 2 -29.26 -9.31 0.08
C GLY A 2 -28.14 -9.95 -0.74
N GLU A 3 -28.48 -10.74 -1.75
CA GLU A 3 -27.50 -11.19 -2.74
C GLU A 3 -26.80 -9.97 -3.35
N ARG A 4 -25.48 -10.04 -3.56
CA ARG A 4 -24.78 -9.00 -4.33
C ARG A 4 -25.37 -8.98 -5.73
N LYS A 5 -26.06 -7.89 -6.07
CA LYS A 5 -26.56 -7.63 -7.42
C LYS A 5 -25.42 -7.12 -8.34
N GLU A 6 -24.30 -7.82 -8.40
CA GLU A 6 -23.19 -7.48 -9.31
C GLU A 6 -23.41 -8.05 -10.71
N ASN A 7 -24.63 -7.87 -11.23
CA ASN A 7 -25.03 -8.48 -12.49
C ASN A 7 -24.24 -7.87 -13.66
N ASN A 8 -23.86 -8.69 -14.64
CA ASN A 8 -23.22 -8.18 -15.86
C ASN A 8 -24.26 -7.46 -16.74
N LEU A 9 -23.83 -6.38 -17.42
CA LEU A 9 -24.73 -5.58 -18.25
C LEU A 9 -25.47 -6.41 -19.30
N GLN A 10 -24.79 -7.38 -19.91
CA GLN A 10 -25.35 -8.26 -20.92
C GLN A 10 -26.56 -9.06 -20.42
N ASP A 11 -26.59 -9.39 -19.12
CA ASP A 11 -27.63 -10.22 -18.51
C ASP A 11 -28.85 -9.40 -18.08
N VAL A 12 -28.67 -8.10 -17.82
CA VAL A 12 -29.74 -7.24 -17.24
C VAL A 12 -30.16 -6.07 -18.13
N SER A 13 -29.54 -5.91 -19.30
CA SER A 13 -29.79 -4.78 -20.22
C SER A 13 -31.27 -4.54 -20.53
N GLN A 14 -32.06 -5.60 -20.77
CA GLN A 14 -33.50 -5.47 -21.02
C GLN A 14 -34.25 -4.92 -19.82
N THR A 15 -33.93 -5.38 -18.60
CA THR A 15 -34.52 -4.87 -17.37
C THR A 15 -34.16 -3.40 -17.16
N LEU A 16 -32.91 -3.01 -17.38
CA LEU A 16 -32.50 -1.60 -17.27
C LEU A 16 -33.28 -0.70 -18.25
N VAL A 17 -33.44 -1.13 -19.51
CA VAL A 17 -34.25 -0.42 -20.51
C VAL A 17 -35.71 -0.32 -20.07
N ASP A 18 -36.30 -1.40 -19.56
CA ASP A 18 -37.69 -1.39 -19.10
C ASP A 18 -37.91 -0.49 -17.90
N VAL A 19 -36.96 -0.42 -16.96
CA VAL A 19 -37.01 0.52 -15.83
C VAL A 19 -36.88 1.96 -16.31
N ALA A 20 -35.87 2.26 -17.15
CA ALA A 20 -35.68 3.60 -17.69
C ALA A 20 -36.91 4.11 -18.46
N MET A 21 -37.60 3.21 -19.19
CA MET A 21 -38.81 3.52 -19.95
C MET A 21 -40.11 3.52 -19.10
N GLY A 22 -40.05 3.18 -17.81
CA GLY A 22 -41.23 3.12 -16.93
C GLY A 22 -42.14 1.91 -17.12
N ARG A 23 -41.66 0.87 -17.82
CA ARG A 23 -42.39 -0.41 -17.96
C ARG A 23 -42.21 -1.31 -16.74
N LYS A 24 -41.10 -1.13 -16.02
CA LYS A 24 -40.81 -1.73 -14.71
C LYS A 24 -40.42 -0.63 -13.72
N THR A 25 -40.49 -0.95 -12.44
CA THR A 25 -40.10 -0.06 -11.35
C THR A 25 -38.63 -0.26 -10.98
N ALA A 26 -37.98 0.78 -10.48
CA ALA A 26 -36.60 0.73 -9.99
C ALA A 26 -36.51 0.00 -8.64
N ASP A 27 -35.34 -0.56 -8.33
CA ASP A 27 -35.01 -1.08 -7.00
C ASP A 27 -34.80 0.08 -6.01
N LEU A 28 -34.04 1.08 -6.45
CA LEU A 28 -33.63 2.26 -5.69
C LEU A 28 -33.73 3.51 -6.57
N VAL A 29 -34.22 4.61 -6.00
CA VAL A 29 -34.14 5.95 -6.60
C VAL A 29 -33.49 6.91 -5.59
N ILE A 30 -32.35 7.49 -5.96
CA ILE A 30 -31.80 8.67 -5.28
C ILE A 30 -32.45 9.90 -5.92
N LYS A 31 -33.12 10.73 -5.12
CA LYS A 31 -33.98 11.82 -5.62
C LYS A 31 -33.40 13.20 -5.29
N ASP A 32 -33.52 14.15 -6.22
CA ASP A 32 -33.21 15.58 -6.03
C ASP A 32 -31.75 15.87 -5.63
N ALA A 33 -30.80 15.09 -6.15
CA ALA A 33 -29.38 15.29 -5.86
C ALA A 33 -28.77 16.43 -6.70
N ARG A 34 -27.66 16.98 -6.22
CA ARG A 34 -26.70 17.74 -7.04
C ARG A 34 -25.69 16.76 -7.63
N LEU A 35 -25.92 16.31 -8.86
CA LEU A 35 -25.06 15.34 -9.53
C LEU A 35 -23.68 15.95 -9.84
N VAL A 36 -22.61 15.33 -9.35
CA VAL A 36 -21.22 15.63 -9.76
C VAL A 36 -20.95 14.89 -11.06
N ASN A 37 -21.13 15.57 -12.19
CA ASN A 37 -20.92 14.96 -13.50
C ASN A 37 -19.44 15.02 -13.90
N VAL A 38 -18.76 13.89 -13.72
CA VAL A 38 -17.32 13.74 -14.02
C VAL A 38 -16.99 13.66 -15.52
N HIS A 39 -17.99 13.55 -16.41
CA HIS A 39 -17.76 13.60 -17.86
C HIS A 39 -17.72 15.03 -18.39
N THR A 40 -18.62 15.89 -17.89
CA THR A 40 -18.71 17.31 -18.32
C THR A 40 -18.05 18.28 -17.34
N ALA A 41 -17.54 17.77 -16.21
CA ALA A 41 -16.90 18.54 -15.15
C ALA A 41 -17.79 19.66 -14.57
N GLU A 42 -19.07 19.35 -14.35
CA GLU A 42 -20.06 20.28 -13.79
C GLU A 42 -20.91 19.66 -12.67
N ILE A 43 -21.66 20.50 -11.96
CA ILE A 43 -22.66 20.07 -10.99
C ILE A 43 -24.05 20.32 -11.56
N ILE A 44 -24.87 19.27 -11.68
CA ILE A 44 -26.22 19.34 -12.24
C ILE A 44 -27.23 19.23 -11.09
N PRO A 45 -28.01 20.29 -10.78
CA PRO A 45 -28.98 20.25 -9.69
C PRO A 45 -30.25 19.46 -10.06
N GLY A 46 -31.00 19.03 -9.05
CA GLY A 46 -32.33 18.43 -9.23
C GLY A 46 -32.33 17.15 -10.06
N THR A 47 -31.29 16.34 -9.92
CA THR A 47 -31.11 15.11 -10.70
C THR A 47 -31.45 13.89 -9.84
N ASP A 48 -32.32 13.03 -10.36
CA ASP A 48 -32.57 11.71 -9.79
C ASP A 48 -31.69 10.65 -10.47
N VAL A 49 -31.45 9.55 -9.76
CA VAL A 49 -30.78 8.36 -10.29
C VAL A 49 -31.58 7.12 -9.94
N ALA A 50 -32.08 6.42 -10.95
CA ALA A 50 -32.79 5.15 -10.80
C ALA A 50 -31.82 3.97 -10.99
N VAL A 51 -31.89 3.01 -10.08
CA VAL A 51 -31.05 1.82 -10.03
C VAL A 51 -31.93 0.58 -10.12
N ALA A 52 -31.50 -0.39 -10.91
CA ALA A 52 -32.11 -1.71 -11.00
C ALA A 52 -31.03 -2.76 -11.24
N GLU A 53 -31.16 -3.93 -10.61
CA GLU A 53 -30.22 -5.04 -10.78
C GLU A 53 -28.76 -4.65 -10.48
N GLY A 54 -28.58 -3.72 -9.53
CA GLY A 54 -27.30 -3.17 -9.11
C GLY A 54 -26.60 -2.24 -10.11
N ARG A 55 -27.28 -1.88 -11.20
CA ARG A 55 -26.81 -0.94 -12.22
C ARG A 55 -27.72 0.28 -12.34
N ILE A 56 -27.14 1.39 -12.79
CA ILE A 56 -27.87 2.63 -13.04
C ILE A 56 -28.73 2.43 -14.30
N ALA A 57 -30.04 2.57 -14.18
CA ALA A 57 -30.97 2.50 -15.30
C ALA A 57 -31.21 3.89 -15.93
N LEU A 58 -31.32 4.93 -15.09
CA LEU A 58 -31.67 6.29 -15.52
C LEU A 58 -30.96 7.34 -14.66
N VAL A 59 -30.57 8.45 -15.29
CA VAL A 59 -30.06 9.67 -14.65
C VAL A 59 -30.86 10.85 -15.22
N GLY A 60 -31.57 11.60 -14.38
CA GLY A 60 -32.51 12.64 -14.80
C GLY A 60 -33.79 12.63 -13.96
N ASP A 61 -34.96 12.83 -14.56
CA ASP A 61 -36.25 12.64 -13.87
C ASP A 61 -36.57 11.16 -13.78
N ALA A 62 -36.60 10.61 -12.56
CA ALA A 62 -36.88 9.20 -12.30
C ALA A 62 -38.29 8.97 -11.74
N SER A 63 -39.15 9.99 -11.69
CA SER A 63 -40.44 9.93 -11.02
C SER A 63 -41.36 8.81 -11.52
N HIS A 64 -41.32 8.52 -12.84
CA HIS A 64 -42.10 7.45 -13.46
C HIS A 64 -41.57 6.04 -13.19
N THR A 65 -40.37 5.92 -12.62
CA THR A 65 -39.75 4.63 -12.29
C THR A 65 -40.07 4.16 -10.87
N ILE A 66 -40.71 5.02 -10.05
CA ILE A 66 -40.99 4.75 -8.65
C ILE A 66 -42.29 3.93 -8.52
N GLY A 67 -42.19 2.75 -7.90
CA GLY A 67 -43.32 1.90 -7.53
C GLY A 67 -43.44 1.67 -6.02
N PRO A 68 -44.42 0.86 -5.59
CA PRO A 68 -44.66 0.57 -4.17
C PRO A 68 -43.46 -0.06 -3.44
N GLU A 69 -42.64 -0.85 -4.13
CA GLU A 69 -41.48 -1.56 -3.58
C GLU A 69 -40.15 -0.83 -3.82
N THR A 70 -40.18 0.32 -4.51
CA THR A 70 -38.97 1.09 -4.81
C THR A 70 -38.48 1.80 -3.54
N THR A 71 -37.22 1.58 -3.17
CA THR A 71 -36.59 2.37 -2.11
C THR A 71 -36.30 3.77 -2.64
N VAL A 72 -36.79 4.82 -1.97
CA VAL A 72 -36.54 6.21 -2.37
C VAL A 72 -35.71 6.90 -1.29
N ILE A 73 -34.57 7.46 -1.69
CA ILE A 73 -33.69 8.24 -0.81
C ILE A 73 -33.73 9.70 -1.28
N ASP A 74 -34.14 10.59 -0.39
CA ASP A 74 -34.08 12.03 -0.62
C ASP A 74 -32.64 12.54 -0.45
N ALA A 75 -32.08 13.10 -1.51
CA ALA A 75 -30.75 13.67 -1.57
C ALA A 75 -30.77 15.20 -1.76
N ALA A 76 -31.92 15.85 -1.52
CA ALA A 76 -32.04 17.30 -1.60
C ALA A 76 -30.92 18.02 -0.82
N GLY A 77 -30.22 18.91 -1.51
CA GLY A 77 -29.12 19.69 -0.95
C GLY A 77 -27.78 18.96 -0.84
N LYS A 78 -27.72 17.64 -1.07
CA LYS A 78 -26.49 16.85 -1.08
C LYS A 78 -25.93 16.70 -2.50
N TYR A 79 -24.64 16.37 -2.57
CA TYR A 79 -23.99 15.99 -3.82
C TYR A 79 -24.05 14.48 -4.02
N LEU A 80 -24.30 14.05 -5.25
CA LEU A 80 -24.20 12.64 -5.64
C LEU A 80 -22.99 12.49 -6.57
N ALA A 81 -21.98 11.75 -6.12
CA ALA A 81 -20.72 11.53 -6.84
C ALA A 81 -20.51 10.03 -7.11
N PRO A 82 -19.70 9.64 -8.11
CA PRO A 82 -19.29 8.25 -8.27
C PRO A 82 -18.46 7.80 -7.05
N GLY A 83 -18.53 6.52 -6.71
CA GLY A 83 -17.67 5.89 -5.71
C GLY A 83 -16.19 6.09 -6.02
N PHE A 84 -15.35 6.23 -4.98
CA PHE A 84 -13.91 6.45 -5.17
C PHE A 84 -13.16 5.14 -5.49
N LEU A 85 -12.13 5.25 -6.32
CA LEU A 85 -11.28 4.18 -6.84
C LEU A 85 -9.83 4.50 -6.46
N ASP A 86 -9.21 3.66 -5.62
CA ASP A 86 -7.80 3.85 -5.27
C ASP A 86 -6.89 3.17 -6.30
N GLY A 87 -6.21 3.99 -7.09
CA GLY A 87 -5.41 3.53 -8.21
C GLY A 87 -4.13 2.78 -7.84
N HIS A 88 -3.69 2.84 -6.58
CA HIS A 88 -2.48 2.16 -6.11
C HIS A 88 -2.45 2.12 -4.58
N ILE A 89 -2.41 0.91 -4.01
CA ILE A 89 -2.44 0.66 -2.57
C ILE A 89 -1.82 -0.70 -2.21
N HIS A 90 -1.20 -0.76 -1.03
CA HIS A 90 -0.77 -1.99 -0.38
C HIS A 90 -1.66 -2.23 0.86
N VAL A 91 -2.50 -3.27 0.81
CA VAL A 91 -3.40 -3.58 1.93
C VAL A 91 -2.57 -4.01 3.15
N GLU A 92 -1.46 -4.70 2.91
CA GLU A 92 -0.56 -5.18 3.95
C GLU A 92 0.00 -4.06 4.85
N SER A 93 0.25 -2.88 4.28
CA SER A 93 0.70 -1.68 5.01
C SER A 93 -0.32 -1.16 6.03
N SER A 94 -1.59 -1.53 5.86
CA SER A 94 -2.65 -1.29 6.85
C SER A 94 -2.63 -2.25 8.02
N MET A 95 -1.74 -3.23 8.04
CA MET A 95 -1.57 -4.22 9.10
C MET A 95 -2.82 -5.05 9.39
N VAL A 96 -3.85 -4.96 8.54
CA VAL A 96 -5.07 -5.75 8.59
C VAL A 96 -5.27 -6.46 7.27
N ASN A 97 -6.00 -7.57 7.30
CA ASN A 97 -6.39 -8.29 6.09
C ASN A 97 -7.33 -7.48 5.18
N VAL A 98 -7.60 -7.98 3.98
CA VAL A 98 -8.45 -7.31 2.98
C VAL A 98 -9.85 -7.02 3.52
N THR A 99 -10.39 -7.92 4.35
CA THR A 99 -11.66 -7.69 5.06
C THR A 99 -11.59 -6.50 6.02
N GLY A 100 -10.59 -6.45 6.89
CA GLY A 100 -10.39 -5.35 7.84
C GLY A 100 -10.20 -4.02 7.12
N PHE A 101 -9.38 -4.01 6.06
CA PHE A 101 -9.15 -2.85 5.23
C PHE A 101 -10.44 -2.35 4.56
N ALA A 102 -11.21 -3.24 3.95
CA ALA A 102 -12.50 -2.89 3.34
C ALA A 102 -13.45 -2.24 4.37
N GLY A 103 -13.47 -2.76 5.60
CA GLY A 103 -14.27 -2.20 6.67
C GLY A 103 -13.84 -0.81 7.10
N ALA A 104 -12.53 -0.52 7.07
CA ALA A 104 -11.99 0.78 7.38
C ALA A 104 -12.29 1.82 6.28
N VAL A 105 -12.14 1.47 5.00
CA VAL A 105 -12.16 2.47 3.90
C VAL A 105 -13.53 2.74 3.28
N MET A 106 -14.43 1.75 3.28
CA MET A 106 -15.76 1.91 2.67
C MET A 106 -16.60 3.01 3.32
N PRO A 107 -16.61 3.19 4.67
CA PRO A 107 -17.31 4.31 5.30
C PRO A 107 -16.86 5.70 4.84
N HIS A 108 -15.67 5.79 4.26
CA HIS A 108 -15.09 7.02 3.73
C HIS A 108 -15.30 7.20 2.22
N GLY A 109 -16.08 6.33 1.58
CA GLY A 109 -16.47 6.45 0.17
C GLY A 109 -15.58 5.74 -0.83
N THR A 110 -14.61 4.94 -0.37
CA THR A 110 -13.84 4.06 -1.26
C THR A 110 -14.69 2.87 -1.65
N THR A 111 -14.87 2.65 -2.94
CA THR A 111 -15.71 1.58 -3.51
C THR A 111 -14.93 0.57 -4.33
N ALA A 112 -13.74 0.94 -4.81
CA ALA A 112 -12.81 0.02 -5.44
C ALA A 112 -11.35 0.36 -5.09
N ILE A 113 -10.49 -0.65 -5.14
CA ILE A 113 -9.05 -0.52 -4.99
C ILE A 113 -8.31 -1.35 -6.04
N PHE A 114 -7.11 -0.89 -6.42
CA PHE A 114 -6.14 -1.60 -7.24
C PHE A 114 -4.96 -2.00 -6.35
N MET A 115 -5.11 -3.17 -5.73
CA MET A 115 -4.22 -3.70 -4.69
C MET A 115 -3.03 -4.41 -5.31
N ASP A 116 -1.82 -4.00 -4.94
CA ASP A 116 -0.58 -4.69 -5.26
C ASP A 116 -0.12 -5.50 -4.05
N PRO A 117 -0.37 -6.83 -4.00
CA PRO A 117 -0.07 -7.67 -2.85
C PRO A 117 1.40 -8.12 -2.84
N HIS A 118 2.32 -7.20 -3.13
CA HIS A 118 3.74 -7.54 -3.32
C HIS A 118 4.42 -7.95 -2.01
N GLU A 119 3.89 -7.49 -0.87
CA GLU A 119 4.42 -7.79 0.46
C GLU A 119 4.18 -9.26 0.79
N ILE A 120 2.93 -9.73 0.70
CA ILE A 120 2.63 -11.15 0.94
C ILE A 120 3.27 -12.05 -0.12
N ALA A 121 3.45 -11.55 -1.35
CA ALA A 121 4.12 -12.29 -2.41
C ALA A 121 5.60 -12.51 -2.11
N ASN A 122 6.29 -11.54 -1.51
CA ASN A 122 7.66 -11.74 -1.04
C ASN A 122 7.76 -12.82 0.04
N VAL A 123 6.73 -13.02 0.86
CA VAL A 123 6.72 -14.07 1.90
C VAL A 123 6.27 -15.44 1.38
N LEU A 124 5.21 -15.49 0.56
CA LEU A 124 4.47 -16.71 0.22
C LEU A 124 4.33 -16.97 -1.28
N GLY A 125 4.82 -16.07 -2.13
CA GLY A 125 4.74 -16.16 -3.58
C GLY A 125 3.30 -16.21 -4.10
N MET A 126 3.08 -17.06 -5.11
CA MET A 126 1.78 -17.26 -5.75
C MET A 126 0.64 -17.60 -4.79
N GLU A 127 0.94 -18.28 -3.68
CA GLU A 127 -0.09 -18.61 -2.69
C GLU A 127 -0.53 -17.37 -1.89
N GLY A 128 0.41 -16.48 -1.55
CA GLY A 128 0.09 -15.20 -0.92
C GLY A 128 -0.84 -14.35 -1.79
N ILE A 129 -0.49 -14.22 -3.08
CA ILE A 129 -1.29 -13.50 -4.08
C ILE A 129 -2.70 -14.11 -4.16
N ARG A 130 -2.79 -15.44 -4.26
CA ARG A 130 -4.08 -16.15 -4.35
C ARG A 130 -4.95 -15.92 -3.13
N LEU A 131 -4.39 -15.99 -1.92
CA LEU A 131 -5.15 -15.82 -0.68
C LEU A 131 -5.78 -14.42 -0.58
N MET A 132 -5.01 -13.36 -0.84
CA MET A 132 -5.54 -11.99 -0.81
C MET A 132 -6.52 -11.72 -1.96
N HIS A 133 -6.24 -12.26 -3.16
CA HIS A 133 -7.14 -12.16 -4.31
C HIS A 133 -8.51 -12.80 -4.04
N GLU A 134 -8.53 -14.02 -3.49
CA GLU A 134 -9.77 -14.71 -3.15
C GLU A 134 -10.50 -14.06 -1.97
N GLU A 135 -9.78 -13.53 -0.96
CA GLU A 135 -10.41 -12.73 0.09
C GLU A 135 -11.11 -11.49 -0.49
N GLY A 136 -10.44 -10.77 -1.40
CA GLY A 136 -10.97 -9.60 -2.09
C GLY A 136 -12.29 -9.84 -2.82
N LYS A 137 -12.51 -11.04 -3.35
CA LYS A 137 -13.80 -11.43 -3.97
C LYS A 137 -14.96 -11.51 -2.98
N THR A 138 -14.68 -11.71 -1.69
CA THR A 138 -15.71 -11.92 -0.66
C THR A 138 -16.21 -10.62 -0.02
N VAL A 139 -15.42 -9.54 -0.06
CA VAL A 139 -15.72 -8.26 0.62
C VAL A 139 -16.48 -7.30 -0.29
N PRO A 140 -17.47 -6.51 0.19
CA PRO A 140 -18.28 -5.64 -0.68
C PRO A 140 -17.47 -4.62 -1.49
N LEU A 141 -16.30 -4.23 -1.00
CA LEU A 141 -15.33 -3.42 -1.74
C LEU A 141 -14.90 -4.14 -3.02
N ARG A 142 -14.86 -3.44 -4.16
CA ARG A 142 -14.32 -4.03 -5.39
C ARG A 142 -12.80 -4.07 -5.33
N VAL A 143 -12.23 -5.25 -5.13
CA VAL A 143 -10.78 -5.43 -5.07
C VAL A 143 -10.29 -5.92 -6.44
N PHE A 144 -9.53 -5.08 -7.12
CA PHE A 144 -8.77 -5.48 -8.30
C PHE A 144 -7.32 -5.77 -7.88
N THR A 145 -6.80 -6.92 -8.26
CA THR A 145 -5.40 -7.28 -7.97
C THR A 145 -4.50 -6.79 -9.10
N THR A 146 -3.35 -6.20 -8.78
CA THR A 146 -2.23 -6.07 -9.71
C THR A 146 -1.19 -7.14 -9.38
N VAL A 147 -0.49 -7.67 -10.39
CA VAL A 147 0.45 -8.78 -10.18
C VAL A 147 1.80 -8.25 -9.68
N PRO A 148 2.30 -8.68 -8.51
CA PRO A 148 3.60 -8.24 -8.00
C PRO A 148 4.71 -8.45 -9.03
N SER A 149 5.54 -7.43 -9.22
CA SER A 149 6.47 -7.37 -10.36
C SER A 149 7.93 -7.68 -9.98
N CYS A 150 8.31 -7.47 -8.72
CA CYS A 150 9.69 -7.49 -8.23
C CYS A 150 9.80 -8.33 -6.96
N VAL A 151 9.69 -9.65 -7.10
CA VAL A 151 9.79 -10.60 -5.99
C VAL A 151 10.93 -11.58 -6.28
N PRO A 152 12.06 -11.52 -5.55
CA PRO A 152 12.48 -10.43 -4.64
C PRO A 152 12.85 -9.14 -5.39
N ALA A 153 13.02 -8.04 -4.65
CA ALA A 153 13.41 -6.74 -5.20
C ALA A 153 14.86 -6.73 -5.73
N ALA A 154 15.79 -7.38 -5.03
CA ALA A 154 17.22 -7.48 -5.39
C ALA A 154 17.70 -8.96 -5.40
N PRO A 155 17.41 -9.72 -6.48
CA PRO A 155 17.84 -11.11 -6.61
C PRO A 155 19.35 -11.30 -6.34
N GLY A 156 19.69 -12.20 -5.41
CA GLY A 156 21.07 -12.55 -5.05
C GLY A 156 21.65 -11.78 -3.86
N MET A 157 21.05 -10.64 -3.49
CA MET A 157 21.47 -9.82 -2.34
C MET A 157 20.69 -10.10 -1.07
N GLU A 158 19.52 -10.69 -1.21
CA GLU A 158 18.58 -11.01 -0.14
C GLU A 158 17.95 -12.38 -0.38
N ASP A 159 17.41 -12.97 0.70
CA ASP A 159 16.57 -14.16 0.63
C ASP A 159 15.13 -13.79 1.01
N ALA A 160 14.25 -13.68 0.01
CA ALA A 160 12.80 -13.63 0.21
C ALA A 160 12.21 -15.04 0.29
N GLY A 161 10.93 -15.13 0.68
CA GLY A 161 10.21 -16.40 0.76
C GLY A 161 9.79 -16.97 -0.58
N ALA A 162 9.82 -16.18 -1.65
CA ALA A 162 9.45 -16.62 -2.99
C ALA A 162 10.17 -15.85 -4.11
N ALA A 163 9.90 -16.27 -5.34
CA ALA A 163 10.23 -15.53 -6.55
C ALA A 163 9.01 -15.51 -7.48
N ILE A 164 8.80 -14.42 -8.21
CA ILE A 164 7.76 -14.28 -9.23
C ILE A 164 8.42 -13.97 -10.57
N GLY A 165 8.23 -14.84 -11.56
CA GLY A 165 8.76 -14.68 -12.90
C GLY A 165 7.68 -14.50 -13.96
N PRO A 166 8.08 -14.47 -15.25
CA PRO A 166 7.14 -14.30 -16.38
C PRO A 166 6.03 -15.35 -16.45
N GLU A 167 6.30 -16.60 -16.03
CA GLU A 167 5.31 -17.68 -16.07
C GLU A 167 4.22 -17.46 -15.01
N GLU A 168 4.61 -17.14 -13.78
CA GLU A 168 3.71 -16.76 -12.70
C GLU A 168 2.89 -15.52 -13.08
N VAL A 169 3.54 -14.48 -13.63
CA VAL A 169 2.85 -13.27 -14.09
C VAL A 169 1.80 -13.58 -15.14
N ARG A 170 2.12 -14.39 -16.15
CA ARG A 170 1.15 -14.84 -17.16
C ARG A 170 -0.04 -15.57 -16.53
N GLU A 171 0.21 -16.44 -15.55
CA GLU A 171 -0.86 -17.16 -14.85
C GLU A 171 -1.79 -16.19 -14.11
N VAL A 172 -1.26 -15.33 -13.23
CA VAL A 172 -2.08 -14.41 -12.43
C VAL A 172 -2.84 -13.44 -13.33
N LEU A 173 -2.24 -12.95 -14.41
CA LEU A 173 -2.92 -12.09 -15.39
C LEU A 173 -4.15 -12.77 -16.02
N SER A 174 -4.26 -14.09 -16.01
CA SER A 174 -5.45 -14.80 -16.52
C SER A 174 -6.63 -14.81 -15.54
N TRP A 175 -6.42 -14.48 -14.27
CA TRP A 175 -7.47 -14.51 -13.26
C TRP A 175 -8.46 -13.35 -13.43
N GLU A 176 -9.74 -13.64 -13.18
CA GLU A 176 -10.79 -12.62 -13.14
C GLU A 176 -10.54 -11.63 -12.00
N GLY A 177 -10.65 -10.33 -12.27
CA GLY A 177 -10.40 -9.28 -11.28
C GLY A 177 -8.93 -8.84 -11.17
N VAL A 178 -8.03 -9.36 -12.02
CA VAL A 178 -6.66 -8.84 -12.13
C VAL A 178 -6.61 -7.69 -13.13
N ALA A 179 -6.08 -6.52 -12.75
CA ALA A 179 -6.12 -5.30 -13.55
C ALA A 179 -4.83 -5.02 -14.36
N GLY A 180 -3.69 -5.58 -13.95
CA GLY A 180 -2.40 -5.29 -14.58
C GLY A 180 -1.23 -5.81 -13.78
N LEU A 181 -0.03 -5.39 -14.15
CA LEU A 181 1.17 -5.59 -13.34
C LEU A 181 1.20 -4.53 -12.23
N GLY A 182 1.61 -4.94 -11.04
CA GLY A 182 1.97 -4.08 -9.92
C GLY A 182 3.22 -3.26 -10.23
N GLU A 183 3.63 -2.44 -9.29
CA GLU A 183 4.60 -1.38 -9.58
C GLU A 183 5.95 -1.95 -10.04
N MET A 184 6.45 -1.55 -11.21
CA MET A 184 7.75 -2.01 -11.71
C MET A 184 8.91 -1.25 -11.03
N MET A 185 9.21 -1.57 -9.78
CA MET A 185 10.27 -0.94 -8.98
C MET A 185 11.69 -1.28 -9.41
N ASN A 186 11.90 -2.39 -10.13
CA ASN A 186 13.18 -2.70 -10.77
C ASN A 186 13.37 -1.87 -12.06
N PHE A 187 13.20 -0.54 -11.95
CA PHE A 187 13.56 0.40 -13.00
C PHE A 187 15.04 0.28 -13.41
N PRO A 188 16.03 -0.06 -12.54
CA PRO A 188 17.40 -0.27 -12.99
C PRO A 188 17.50 -1.41 -14.02
N GLY A 189 16.82 -2.53 -13.78
CA GLY A 189 16.75 -3.66 -14.70
C GLY A 189 16.06 -3.30 -16.02
N VAL A 190 14.98 -2.49 -15.98
CA VAL A 190 14.35 -1.97 -17.20
C VAL A 190 15.35 -1.15 -18.03
N LEU A 191 16.04 -0.20 -17.39
CA LEU A 191 17.00 0.70 -18.05
C LEU A 191 18.26 -0.03 -18.55
N ALA A 192 18.69 -1.07 -17.83
CA ALA A 192 19.79 -1.94 -18.22
C ALA A 192 19.39 -2.97 -19.30
N ASN A 193 18.10 -2.98 -19.70
CA ASN A 193 17.54 -3.92 -20.67
C ASN A 193 17.69 -5.40 -20.24
N ASP A 194 17.44 -5.66 -18.95
CA ASP A 194 17.48 -7.01 -18.39
C ASP A 194 16.43 -7.93 -19.06
N PRO A 195 16.83 -9.07 -19.63
CA PRO A 195 15.91 -9.95 -20.35
C PRO A 195 14.78 -10.52 -19.49
N HIS A 196 15.00 -10.73 -18.19
CA HIS A 196 13.98 -11.28 -17.29
C HIS A 196 12.93 -10.22 -16.97
N VAL A 197 13.34 -9.00 -16.62
CA VAL A 197 12.43 -7.88 -16.37
C VAL A 197 11.59 -7.57 -17.61
N HIS A 198 12.21 -7.52 -18.79
CA HIS A 198 11.48 -7.30 -20.05
C HIS A 198 10.55 -8.46 -20.41
N ALA A 199 10.85 -9.70 -19.98
CA ALA A 199 9.94 -10.82 -20.16
C ALA A 199 8.67 -10.67 -19.29
N ILE A 200 8.78 -10.21 -18.04
CA ILE A 200 7.62 -9.92 -17.18
C ILE A 200 6.73 -8.86 -17.85
N ILE A 201 7.32 -7.74 -18.28
CA ILE A 201 6.60 -6.64 -18.96
C ILE A 201 5.90 -7.15 -20.22
N LYS A 202 6.60 -7.97 -21.02
CA LYS A 202 6.05 -8.55 -22.25
C LYS A 202 4.79 -9.39 -21.98
N GLU A 203 4.76 -10.20 -20.94
CA GLU A 203 3.58 -11.01 -20.60
C GLU A 203 2.38 -10.14 -20.23
N THR A 204 2.60 -9.04 -19.49
CA THR A 204 1.54 -8.07 -19.18
C THR A 204 0.99 -7.37 -20.42
N LEU A 205 1.88 -6.88 -21.29
CA LEU A 205 1.47 -6.23 -22.53
C LEU A 205 0.74 -7.21 -23.46
N ALA A 206 1.18 -8.46 -23.54
CA ALA A 206 0.52 -9.50 -24.33
C ALA A 206 -0.89 -9.84 -23.81
N ALA A 207 -1.14 -9.69 -22.51
CA ALA A 207 -2.47 -9.83 -21.91
C ALA A 207 -3.37 -8.60 -22.15
N GLY A 208 -2.86 -7.53 -22.77
CA GLY A 208 -3.60 -6.29 -23.01
C GLY A 208 -3.92 -5.51 -21.73
N LYS A 209 -3.14 -5.73 -20.66
CA LYS A 209 -3.30 -5.05 -19.36
C LYS A 209 -2.23 -3.98 -19.16
N VAL A 210 -2.45 -3.08 -18.20
CA VAL A 210 -1.51 -2.00 -17.92
C VAL A 210 -0.30 -2.49 -17.13
N VAL A 211 0.81 -1.77 -17.28
CA VAL A 211 2.02 -1.93 -16.47
C VAL A 211 2.15 -0.67 -15.62
N THR A 212 1.93 -0.78 -14.30
CA THR A 212 2.14 0.32 -13.37
C THR A 212 3.63 0.46 -13.04
N GLY A 213 4.03 1.61 -12.51
CA GLY A 213 5.44 1.94 -12.36
C GLY A 213 5.81 2.59 -11.05
N HIS A 214 7.10 2.45 -10.75
CA HIS A 214 7.80 3.02 -9.60
C HIS A 214 9.14 3.56 -10.14
N TYR A 215 9.13 4.82 -10.57
CA TYR A 215 10.30 5.49 -11.16
C TYR A 215 10.72 6.63 -10.23
N ALA A 216 11.62 6.29 -9.31
CA ALA A 216 12.13 7.15 -8.24
C ALA A 216 13.45 7.87 -8.61
N MET A 217 13.79 7.94 -9.90
CA MET A 217 14.98 8.62 -10.39
C MET A 217 14.66 10.02 -10.94
N PRO A 218 15.68 10.89 -11.09
CA PRO A 218 15.52 12.16 -11.81
C PRO A 218 14.83 11.95 -13.16
N THR A 219 13.89 12.85 -13.47
CA THR A 219 13.10 12.81 -14.71
C THR A 219 13.81 13.45 -15.88
N GLU A 220 14.96 14.09 -15.63
CA GLU A 220 15.83 14.65 -16.65
C GLU A 220 16.60 13.55 -17.41
N GLY A 221 16.80 13.75 -18.70
CA GLY A 221 17.56 12.84 -19.54
C GLY A 221 16.74 11.63 -20.05
N PRO A 222 17.42 10.57 -20.52
CA PRO A 222 16.76 9.51 -21.28
C PRO A 222 16.05 8.46 -20.41
N GLY A 223 16.29 8.42 -19.09
CA GLY A 223 15.83 7.35 -18.21
C GLY A 223 14.31 7.19 -18.17
N LEU A 224 13.58 8.27 -17.91
CA LEU A 224 12.11 8.24 -17.90
C LEU A 224 11.54 7.74 -19.23
N HIS A 225 12.07 8.23 -20.35
CA HIS A 225 11.61 7.83 -21.67
C HIS A 225 11.94 6.36 -21.99
N ALA A 226 13.11 5.87 -21.57
CA ALA A 226 13.48 4.47 -21.74
C ALA A 226 12.56 3.55 -20.92
N TYR A 227 12.27 3.92 -19.67
CA TYR A 227 11.32 3.20 -18.81
C TYR A 227 9.92 3.17 -19.42
N MET A 228 9.40 4.32 -19.88
CA MET A 228 8.10 4.38 -20.57
C MET A 228 8.08 3.60 -21.88
N SER A 229 9.19 3.61 -22.63
CA SER A 229 9.31 2.88 -23.91
C SER A 229 9.21 1.36 -23.74
N ALA A 230 9.50 0.84 -22.54
CA ALA A 230 9.29 -0.57 -22.22
C ALA A 230 7.80 -0.93 -22.03
N GLY A 231 6.92 0.06 -21.86
CA GLY A 231 5.48 -0.13 -21.71
C GLY A 231 4.90 0.27 -20.35
N ILE A 232 5.74 0.76 -19.42
CA ILE A 232 5.28 1.26 -18.13
C ILE A 232 4.60 2.61 -18.32
N SER A 233 3.36 2.73 -17.84
CA SER A 233 2.46 3.85 -18.18
C SER A 233 1.97 4.70 -17.02
N SER A 234 2.26 4.33 -15.77
CA SER A 234 1.99 5.17 -14.59
C SER A 234 3.17 5.22 -13.62
N CYS A 235 3.13 6.17 -12.70
CA CYS A 235 4.13 6.30 -11.64
C CYS A 235 3.58 7.07 -10.44
N HIS A 236 3.72 6.53 -9.23
CA HIS A 236 3.40 7.22 -7.97
C HIS A 236 4.61 7.90 -7.30
N GLU A 237 5.83 7.60 -7.75
CA GLU A 237 7.09 8.10 -7.18
C GLU A 237 7.45 9.55 -7.56
N SER A 238 6.46 10.43 -7.68
CA SER A 238 6.74 11.87 -7.84
C SER A 238 6.67 12.53 -6.48
N VAL A 239 7.75 13.19 -6.05
CA VAL A 239 7.80 13.98 -4.80
C VAL A 239 7.96 15.48 -5.06
N THR A 240 8.09 15.88 -6.34
CA THR A 240 8.22 17.27 -6.76
C THR A 240 7.20 17.62 -7.83
N LYS A 241 6.81 18.90 -7.87
CA LYS A 241 6.00 19.47 -8.95
C LYS A 241 6.61 19.19 -10.33
N GLU A 242 7.90 19.41 -10.47
CA GLU A 242 8.63 19.27 -11.74
C GLU A 242 8.64 17.82 -12.21
N GLY A 243 8.83 16.85 -11.30
CA GLY A 243 8.79 15.42 -11.61
C GLY A 243 7.41 14.95 -12.05
N ALA A 244 6.35 15.36 -11.33
CA ALA A 244 4.97 15.07 -11.72
C ALA A 244 4.64 15.65 -13.10
N LEU A 245 5.01 16.91 -13.33
CA LEU A 245 4.79 17.59 -14.61
C LEU A 245 5.57 16.97 -15.77
N ALA A 246 6.80 16.50 -15.53
CA ALA A 246 7.62 15.83 -16.55
C ALA A 246 6.99 14.50 -16.99
N LYS A 247 6.49 13.70 -16.04
CA LYS A 247 5.77 12.45 -16.32
C LYS A 247 4.48 12.70 -17.11
N LEU A 248 3.67 13.68 -16.71
CA LEU A 248 2.47 14.08 -17.45
C LEU A 248 2.78 14.53 -18.89
N ARG A 249 3.82 15.37 -19.07
CA ARG A 249 4.25 15.85 -20.40
C ARG A 249 4.76 14.73 -21.32
N SER A 250 5.23 13.62 -20.73
CA SER A 250 5.72 12.46 -21.46
C SER A 250 4.59 11.51 -21.86
N GLY A 251 3.35 11.75 -21.40
CA GLY A 251 2.19 10.89 -21.61
C GLY A 251 2.04 9.77 -20.58
N MET A 252 2.70 9.88 -19.43
CA MET A 252 2.57 8.95 -18.31
C MET A 252 1.45 9.41 -17.36
N TYR A 253 0.69 8.47 -16.81
CA TYR A 253 -0.21 8.76 -15.69
C TYR A 253 0.61 9.10 -14.44
N ALA A 254 0.40 10.30 -13.88
CA ALA A 254 0.97 10.68 -12.61
C ALA A 254 -0.01 10.30 -11.49
N MET A 255 0.38 9.34 -10.66
CA MET A 255 -0.32 8.97 -9.44
C MET A 255 0.26 9.83 -8.31
N LEU A 256 -0.58 10.62 -7.64
CA LEU A 256 -0.16 11.56 -6.60
C LEU A 256 -0.59 10.99 -5.26
N ARG A 257 0.38 10.62 -4.42
CA ARG A 257 0.14 9.87 -3.19
C ARG A 257 -0.02 10.75 -1.96
N GLU A 258 -0.95 10.37 -1.10
CA GLU A 258 -1.13 10.94 0.24
C GLU A 258 -1.54 9.80 1.18
N GLY A 259 -0.55 9.22 1.86
CA GLY A 259 -0.69 8.08 2.75
C GLY A 259 -0.28 8.41 4.19
N SER A 260 0.20 7.40 4.92
CA SER A 260 0.68 7.58 6.31
C SER A 260 2.09 8.15 6.39
N ALA A 261 2.98 7.70 5.50
CA ALA A 261 4.38 8.15 5.46
C ALA A 261 4.61 9.26 4.41
N TRP A 262 3.84 9.23 3.32
CA TRP A 262 4.05 10.06 2.14
C TRP A 262 2.96 11.13 2.03
N HIS A 263 3.35 12.40 2.05
CA HIS A 263 2.44 13.55 1.98
C HIS A 263 2.70 14.37 0.70
N ASP A 264 2.78 13.69 -0.44
CA ASP A 264 3.31 14.24 -1.69
C ASP A 264 2.28 15.06 -2.47
N VAL A 265 0.98 14.90 -2.21
CA VAL A 265 -0.07 15.69 -2.90
C VAL A 265 0.20 17.17 -2.75
N LYS A 266 0.66 17.62 -1.58
CA LYS A 266 1.01 19.03 -1.34
C LYS A 266 1.93 19.62 -2.40
N GLU A 267 3.00 18.91 -2.75
CA GLU A 267 3.98 19.41 -3.72
C GLU A 267 3.62 19.03 -5.16
N THR A 268 3.14 17.81 -5.39
CA THR A 268 2.89 17.29 -6.74
C THR A 268 1.66 17.89 -7.40
N ILE A 269 0.60 18.21 -6.64
CA ILE A 269 -0.64 18.75 -7.22
C ILE A 269 -0.45 20.15 -7.80
N ARG A 270 0.61 20.84 -7.39
CA ARG A 270 1.04 22.12 -7.98
C ARG A 270 1.33 22.00 -9.48
N ALA A 271 1.63 20.79 -9.97
CA ALA A 271 1.74 20.54 -11.42
C ALA A 271 0.43 20.85 -12.15
N VAL A 272 -0.73 20.70 -11.48
CA VAL A 272 -2.07 20.97 -12.01
C VAL A 272 -2.60 22.34 -11.58
N THR A 273 -2.32 22.79 -10.36
CA THR A 273 -2.89 24.06 -9.86
C THR A 273 -2.11 25.29 -10.34
N GLU A 274 -0.80 25.18 -10.57
CA GLU A 274 0.04 26.27 -11.10
C GLU A 274 0.15 26.26 -12.64
N HIS A 275 -0.29 25.18 -13.30
CA HIS A 275 -0.29 25.06 -14.76
C HIS A 275 -1.69 24.70 -15.27
N ASN A 276 -2.15 25.36 -16.32
CA ASN A 276 -3.43 25.03 -16.95
C ASN A 276 -3.29 23.80 -17.86
N ILE A 277 -3.16 22.61 -17.27
CA ILE A 277 -3.02 21.32 -17.97
C ILE A 277 -4.29 20.49 -17.87
N ASP A 278 -4.44 19.54 -18.80
CA ASP A 278 -5.46 18.49 -18.70
C ASP A 278 -5.09 17.54 -17.54
N SER A 279 -6.02 17.33 -16.62
CA SER A 279 -5.86 16.46 -15.47
C SER A 279 -6.31 15.01 -15.72
N SER A 280 -6.66 14.63 -16.95
CA SER A 280 -7.12 13.28 -17.30
C SER A 280 -6.08 12.17 -17.06
N TYR A 281 -4.79 12.53 -16.98
CA TYR A 281 -3.66 11.65 -16.66
C TYR A 281 -3.21 11.75 -15.19
N CYS A 282 -3.94 12.49 -14.36
CA CYS A 282 -3.67 12.56 -12.92
C CYS A 282 -4.57 11.59 -12.17
N ILE A 283 -3.99 10.82 -11.25
CA ILE A 283 -4.71 9.93 -10.34
C ILE A 283 -4.28 10.32 -8.92
N LEU A 284 -5.23 10.37 -7.98
CA LEU A 284 -4.91 10.46 -6.56
C LEU A 284 -4.94 9.05 -5.97
N CYS A 285 -3.93 8.68 -5.18
CA CYS A 285 -3.83 7.36 -4.55
C CYS A 285 -3.34 7.48 -3.10
N SER A 286 -3.45 6.40 -2.34
CA SER A 286 -3.03 6.38 -0.93
C SER A 286 -1.68 5.68 -0.69
N ASP A 287 -1.30 4.72 -1.54
CA ASP A 287 -0.04 3.98 -1.44
C ASP A 287 0.05 3.16 -0.14
N ASP A 288 0.86 3.58 0.84
CA ASP A 288 0.92 2.96 2.17
C ASP A 288 0.05 3.70 3.19
N THR A 289 -0.93 3.00 3.79
CA THR A 289 -1.75 3.54 4.88
C THR A 289 -1.79 2.65 6.10
N HIS A 290 -1.38 3.18 7.25
CA HIS A 290 -1.45 2.53 8.56
C HIS A 290 -2.85 2.60 9.20
N PRO A 291 -3.17 1.70 10.16
CA PRO A 291 -4.46 1.68 10.86
C PRO A 291 -4.93 3.03 11.42
N GLU A 292 -4.02 3.78 12.07
CA GLU A 292 -4.34 5.08 12.68
C GLU A 292 -4.76 6.11 11.63
N THR A 293 -4.09 6.14 10.47
CA THR A 293 -4.45 7.06 9.38
C THR A 293 -5.84 6.75 8.83
N LEU A 294 -6.14 5.46 8.62
CA LEU A 294 -7.45 5.02 8.14
C LEU A 294 -8.58 5.43 9.10
N LEU A 295 -8.35 5.35 10.41
CA LEU A 295 -9.35 5.67 11.43
C LEU A 295 -9.50 7.17 11.71
N GLU A 296 -8.39 7.91 11.76
CA GLU A 296 -8.40 9.32 12.16
C GLU A 296 -8.61 10.28 10.99
N ARG A 297 -8.03 9.96 9.83
CA ARG A 297 -8.06 10.83 8.64
C ARG A 297 -9.01 10.29 7.57
N GLY A 298 -9.17 8.98 7.49
CA GLY A 298 -9.92 8.29 6.45
C GLY A 298 -8.99 7.73 5.37
N HIS A 299 -9.48 7.69 4.13
CA HIS A 299 -8.78 7.10 2.99
C HIS A 299 -8.78 8.10 1.82
N LEU A 300 -9.33 7.74 0.65
CA LEU A 300 -9.39 8.66 -0.50
C LEU A 300 -10.18 9.94 -0.26
N ASN A 301 -11.15 9.98 0.66
CA ASN A 301 -11.80 11.24 1.05
C ASN A 301 -10.76 12.25 1.58
N HIS A 302 -9.77 11.79 2.35
CA HIS A 302 -8.68 12.60 2.85
C HIS A 302 -7.78 13.09 1.73
N VAL A 303 -7.40 12.20 0.80
CA VAL A 303 -6.55 12.54 -0.34
C VAL A 303 -7.22 13.58 -1.25
N VAL A 304 -8.51 13.42 -1.54
CA VAL A 304 -9.32 14.38 -2.31
C VAL A 304 -9.41 15.71 -1.58
N MET A 305 -9.74 15.69 -0.29
CA MET A 305 -9.80 16.89 0.54
C MET A 305 -8.45 17.62 0.54
N ARG A 306 -7.33 16.89 0.64
CA ARG A 306 -5.99 17.48 0.59
C ARG A 306 -5.74 18.19 -0.74
N ALA A 307 -6.04 17.55 -1.86
CA ALA A 307 -5.88 18.17 -3.17
C ALA A 307 -6.74 19.46 -3.31
N ILE A 308 -7.95 19.46 -2.76
CA ILE A 308 -8.83 20.65 -2.73
C ILE A 308 -8.23 21.77 -1.86
N GLN A 309 -7.66 21.44 -0.70
CA GLN A 309 -6.99 22.40 0.18
C GLN A 309 -5.79 23.08 -0.50
N GLU A 310 -5.11 22.38 -1.41
CA GLU A 310 -4.04 22.93 -2.25
C GLU A 310 -4.54 23.74 -3.47
N GLY A 311 -5.84 23.98 -3.56
CA GLY A 311 -6.46 24.83 -4.57
C GLY A 311 -6.94 24.10 -5.82
N LEU A 312 -6.99 22.76 -5.81
CA LEU A 312 -7.60 22.01 -6.91
C LEU A 312 -9.13 22.21 -6.91
N ASN A 313 -9.72 22.33 -8.11
CA ASN A 313 -11.16 22.33 -8.25
C ASN A 313 -11.76 21.00 -7.72
N PRO A 314 -12.81 21.02 -6.87
CA PRO A 314 -13.38 19.80 -6.29
C PRO A 314 -13.84 18.75 -7.31
N ILE A 315 -14.43 19.16 -8.44
CA ILE A 315 -14.89 18.22 -9.46
C ILE A 315 -13.69 17.54 -10.13
N ARG A 316 -12.60 18.28 -10.38
CA ARG A 316 -11.35 17.69 -10.88
C ARG A 316 -10.72 16.74 -9.86
N ALA A 317 -10.75 17.07 -8.58
CA ALA A 317 -10.29 16.18 -7.52
C ALA A 317 -11.06 14.85 -7.52
N ILE A 318 -12.39 14.92 -7.65
CA ILE A 318 -13.27 13.74 -7.78
C ILE A 318 -12.95 12.96 -9.07
N GLN A 319 -12.68 13.61 -10.20
CA GLN A 319 -12.26 12.92 -11.44
C GLN A 319 -10.99 12.08 -11.24
N MET A 320 -10.02 12.60 -10.48
CA MET A 320 -8.75 11.93 -10.18
C MET A 320 -8.88 10.67 -9.32
N VAL A 321 -10.00 10.49 -8.60
CA VAL A 321 -10.32 9.25 -7.84
C VAL A 321 -11.52 8.49 -8.41
N THR A 322 -12.01 8.85 -9.61
CA THR A 322 -13.18 8.18 -10.22
C THR A 322 -12.89 7.79 -11.66
N ILE A 323 -13.16 8.68 -12.61
CA ILE A 323 -13.09 8.36 -14.04
C ILE A 323 -11.65 8.19 -14.53
N ASN A 324 -10.68 8.87 -13.93
CA ASN A 324 -9.28 8.78 -14.33
C ASN A 324 -8.67 7.40 -14.03
N PRO A 325 -8.70 6.88 -12.78
CA PRO A 325 -8.26 5.53 -12.50
C PRO A 325 -9.10 4.48 -13.25
N ALA A 326 -10.41 4.71 -13.41
CA ALA A 326 -11.24 3.79 -14.18
C ALA A 326 -10.79 3.64 -15.64
N ARG A 327 -10.43 4.76 -16.29
CA ARG A 327 -9.89 4.75 -17.66
C ARG A 327 -8.52 4.11 -17.72
N TYR A 328 -7.64 4.44 -16.77
CA TYR A 328 -6.30 3.89 -16.73
C TYR A 328 -6.32 2.36 -16.67
N PHE A 329 -7.12 1.79 -15.77
CA PHE A 329 -7.25 0.34 -15.61
C PHE A 329 -8.29 -0.32 -16.54
N ASN A 330 -8.81 0.40 -17.54
CA ASN A 330 -9.79 -0.10 -18.52
C ASN A 330 -11.10 -0.65 -17.92
N CYS A 331 -11.51 -0.13 -16.75
CA CYS A 331 -12.78 -0.50 -16.09
C CYS A 331 -13.84 0.62 -16.17
N ASP A 332 -13.59 1.68 -16.93
CA ASP A 332 -14.50 2.81 -17.14
C ASP A 332 -15.77 2.45 -17.93
N LYS A 333 -15.89 1.25 -18.49
CA LYS A 333 -17.16 0.73 -19.01
C LYS A 333 -18.20 0.51 -17.92
N ASP A 334 -17.74 0.12 -16.72
CA ASP A 334 -18.62 -0.28 -15.62
C ASP A 334 -18.51 0.65 -14.40
N LEU A 335 -17.36 1.32 -14.20
CA LEU A 335 -17.04 2.10 -13.00
C LEU A 335 -16.70 3.58 -13.32
N GLY A 336 -16.47 4.36 -12.26
CA GLY A 336 -15.87 5.69 -12.33
C GLY A 336 -16.79 6.82 -12.78
N SER A 337 -18.08 6.58 -13.03
CA SER A 337 -19.05 7.66 -13.28
C SER A 337 -20.49 7.22 -13.02
N ILE A 338 -21.37 8.16 -12.70
CA ILE A 338 -22.82 7.93 -12.63
C ILE A 338 -23.41 8.10 -14.03
N ALA A 339 -23.66 6.98 -14.71
CA ALA A 339 -24.25 6.95 -16.05
C ALA A 339 -25.05 5.65 -16.27
N PRO A 340 -26.10 5.66 -17.12
CA PRO A 340 -26.86 4.46 -17.43
C PRO A 340 -26.00 3.29 -17.88
N GLY A 341 -26.34 2.08 -17.43
CA GLY A 341 -25.63 0.85 -17.69
C GLY A 341 -24.47 0.55 -16.73
N LYS A 342 -23.90 1.56 -16.05
CA LYS A 342 -22.79 1.35 -15.10
C LYS A 342 -23.25 0.78 -13.76
N TYR A 343 -22.34 0.23 -12.97
CA TYR A 343 -22.65 -0.16 -11.60
C TYR A 343 -23.05 1.05 -10.78
N ALA A 344 -24.04 0.86 -9.90
CA ALA A 344 -24.52 1.89 -9.00
C ALA A 344 -23.60 2.03 -7.77
N ASP A 345 -22.34 2.38 -8.02
CA ASP A 345 -21.33 2.70 -7.01
C ASP A 345 -21.29 4.22 -6.83
N MET A 346 -21.87 4.70 -5.73
CA MET A 346 -22.24 6.10 -5.58
C MET A 346 -22.03 6.59 -4.15
N LEU A 347 -21.76 7.88 -4.01
CA LEU A 347 -21.56 8.56 -2.74
C LEU A 347 -22.56 9.71 -2.61
N LEU A 348 -23.25 9.79 -1.48
CA LEU A 348 -23.88 11.03 -1.05
C LEU A 348 -22.90 11.82 -0.20
N ILE A 349 -22.66 13.08 -0.56
CA ILE A 349 -21.67 13.95 0.07
C ILE A 349 -22.38 15.23 0.54
N SER A 350 -22.27 15.58 1.83
CA SER A 350 -22.87 16.79 2.40
C SER A 350 -22.05 18.05 2.10
N ASP A 351 -20.72 17.93 2.15
CA ASP A 351 -19.77 19.00 1.85
C ASP A 351 -18.72 18.52 0.85
N LEU A 352 -18.75 19.06 -0.37
CA LEU A 352 -17.81 18.71 -1.43
C LEU A 352 -16.40 19.30 -1.21
N THR A 353 -16.26 20.30 -0.34
CA THR A 353 -14.97 20.94 -0.02
C THR A 353 -14.21 20.13 1.02
N CYS A 354 -14.92 19.73 2.09
CA CYS A 354 -14.38 18.88 3.15
C CYS A 354 -14.47 17.39 2.82
N VAL A 355 -15.16 17.03 1.74
CA VAL A 355 -15.41 15.65 1.30
C VAL A 355 -16.08 14.81 2.40
N GLU A 356 -17.12 15.39 3.01
CA GLU A 356 -17.91 14.71 4.05
C GLU A 356 -18.86 13.70 3.39
N VAL A 357 -18.47 12.43 3.42
CA VAL A 357 -19.26 11.32 2.86
C VAL A 357 -20.35 10.90 3.85
N ASP A 358 -21.60 11.06 3.43
CA ASP A 358 -22.78 10.70 4.22
C ASP A 358 -23.16 9.24 4.04
N SER A 359 -23.25 8.78 2.80
CA SER A 359 -23.74 7.44 2.48
C SER A 359 -22.97 6.87 1.30
N VAL A 360 -22.71 5.57 1.34
CA VAL A 360 -21.91 4.85 0.33
C VAL A 360 -22.72 3.69 -0.19
N PHE A 361 -22.85 3.64 -1.52
CA PHE A 361 -23.57 2.59 -2.24
C PHE A 361 -22.58 1.80 -3.10
N ILE A 362 -22.68 0.47 -3.08
CA ILE A 362 -21.98 -0.41 -4.02
C ILE A 362 -23.00 -1.34 -4.67
N ALA A 363 -23.03 -1.35 -5.99
CA ALA A 363 -24.06 -2.01 -6.79
C ALA A 363 -25.49 -1.70 -6.28
N GLY A 364 -25.75 -0.43 -5.93
CA GLY A 364 -27.05 0.04 -5.44
C GLY A 364 -27.40 -0.35 -4.00
N ASN A 365 -26.55 -1.11 -3.31
CA ASN A 365 -26.78 -1.49 -1.91
C ASN A 365 -26.14 -0.44 -1.00
N LEU A 366 -26.85 0.00 0.04
CA LEU A 366 -26.29 0.88 1.07
C LEU A 366 -25.26 0.10 1.91
N ILE A 367 -23.98 0.42 1.73
CA ILE A 367 -22.86 -0.24 2.40
C ILE A 367 -22.45 0.48 3.68
N ALA A 368 -22.46 1.81 3.66
CA ALA A 368 -22.17 2.63 4.83
C ALA A 368 -23.08 3.86 4.89
N ASP A 369 -23.42 4.29 6.09
CA ASP A 369 -24.18 5.50 6.38
C ASP A 369 -23.62 6.18 7.62
N LYS A 370 -23.40 7.49 7.55
CA LYS A 370 -22.84 8.34 8.60
C LYS A 370 -21.58 7.75 9.24
N GLY A 371 -20.64 7.34 8.39
CA GLY A 371 -19.36 6.75 8.80
C GLY A 371 -19.47 5.34 9.40
N LYS A 372 -20.62 4.66 9.29
CA LYS A 372 -20.82 3.32 9.85
C LYS A 372 -21.23 2.34 8.78
N LEU A 373 -20.58 1.17 8.77
CA LEU A 373 -20.98 0.04 7.94
C LEU A 373 -22.42 -0.39 8.28
N GLN A 374 -23.20 -0.65 7.23
CA GLN A 374 -24.57 -1.16 7.31
C GLN A 374 -24.64 -2.67 7.06
N THR A 375 -23.51 -3.29 6.70
CA THR A 375 -23.38 -4.72 6.46
C THR A 375 -22.30 -5.32 7.33
N LYS A 376 -22.50 -6.58 7.72
CA LYS A 376 -21.46 -7.37 8.38
C LYS A 376 -20.52 -7.94 7.34
N LEU A 377 -19.22 -7.72 7.52
CA LEU A 377 -18.19 -8.27 6.65
C LEU A 377 -17.97 -9.77 6.93
N PRO A 378 -17.62 -10.55 5.91
CA PRO A 378 -17.28 -11.96 6.10
C PRO A 378 -16.03 -12.08 6.98
N THR A 379 -15.88 -13.18 7.70
CA THR A 379 -14.60 -13.51 8.35
C THR A 379 -13.80 -14.37 7.40
N HIS A 380 -12.61 -13.92 7.01
CA HIS A 380 -11.66 -14.73 6.26
C HIS A 380 -10.77 -15.54 7.20
N LYS A 381 -10.47 -16.80 6.84
CA LYS A 381 -9.60 -17.66 7.63
C LYS A 381 -8.38 -18.04 6.83
N TYR A 382 -7.23 -17.58 7.28
CA TYR A 382 -5.95 -17.93 6.70
C TYR A 382 -5.50 -19.34 7.13
N PRO A 383 -4.86 -20.13 6.23
CA PRO A 383 -4.27 -21.41 6.57
C PRO A 383 -3.28 -21.32 7.73
N VAL A 384 -3.18 -22.39 8.52
CA VAL A 384 -2.22 -22.48 9.64
C VAL A 384 -0.78 -22.28 9.15
N SER A 385 -0.43 -22.77 7.95
CA SER A 385 0.89 -22.57 7.34
C SER A 385 1.25 -21.10 7.09
N VAL A 386 0.27 -20.23 6.83
CA VAL A 386 0.44 -18.78 6.67
C VAL A 386 0.65 -18.11 8.03
N ARG A 387 0.03 -18.66 9.09
CA ARG A 387 0.18 -18.19 10.47
C ARG A 387 1.51 -18.54 11.11
N HIS A 388 2.19 -19.58 10.62
CA HIS A 388 3.53 -19.98 11.03
C HIS A 388 4.56 -19.64 9.95
N SER A 389 4.56 -18.37 9.54
CA SER A 389 5.45 -17.85 8.50
C SER A 389 6.83 -17.44 9.02
N VAL A 390 7.02 -17.31 10.34
CA VAL A 390 8.31 -17.03 10.96
C VAL A 390 8.97 -18.35 11.35
N ARG A 391 9.92 -18.81 10.53
CA ARG A 391 10.60 -20.10 10.67
C ARG A 391 12.08 -19.87 10.93
N LEU A 392 12.46 -19.89 12.20
CA LEU A 392 13.86 -19.87 12.62
C LEU A 392 14.35 -21.32 12.82
N PRO A 393 15.61 -21.65 12.48
CA PRO A 393 16.15 -23.01 12.65
C PRO A 393 16.27 -23.40 14.13
N LYS A 394 16.42 -22.41 15.02
CA LYS A 394 16.47 -22.55 16.48
C LYS A 394 15.97 -21.25 17.12
N PRO A 395 15.58 -21.27 18.42
CA PRO A 395 15.42 -20.04 19.19
C PRO A 395 16.70 -19.20 19.14
N LEU A 396 16.55 -17.88 19.04
CA LEU A 396 17.65 -16.94 19.05
C LEU A 396 18.27 -16.86 20.45
N GLU A 397 19.59 -16.77 20.49
CA GLU A 397 20.40 -16.62 21.69
C GLU A 397 21.32 -15.39 21.53
N GLU A 398 21.87 -14.86 22.63
CA GLU A 398 22.80 -13.70 22.58
C GLU A 398 23.96 -13.92 21.61
N ALA A 399 24.45 -15.16 21.52
CA ALA A 399 25.55 -15.53 20.65
C ALA A 399 25.28 -15.31 19.16
N ASP A 400 24.01 -15.29 18.73
CA ASP A 400 23.61 -15.03 17.35
C ASP A 400 23.77 -13.55 16.96
N PHE A 401 23.98 -12.66 17.94
CA PHE A 401 24.21 -11.21 17.74
C PHE A 401 25.66 -10.79 17.98
N HIS A 402 26.55 -11.73 18.31
CA HIS A 402 27.95 -11.43 18.59
C HIS A 402 28.69 -11.01 17.32
N ILE A 403 29.34 -9.84 17.37
CA ILE A 403 30.23 -9.36 16.32
C ILE A 403 31.68 -9.47 16.82
N LYS A 404 32.45 -10.40 16.25
CA LYS A 404 33.86 -10.61 16.62
C LYS A 404 34.74 -9.49 16.07
N ALA A 405 35.51 -8.86 16.94
CA ALA A 405 36.39 -7.76 16.55
C ALA A 405 37.69 -8.29 15.92
N PRO A 406 38.14 -7.78 14.75
CA PRO A 406 39.41 -8.18 14.14
C PRO A 406 40.63 -7.59 14.85
N ASN A 407 40.44 -6.53 15.64
CA ASN A 407 41.48 -5.88 16.45
C ASN A 407 40.84 -5.14 17.64
N THR A 408 41.64 -4.38 18.41
CA THR A 408 41.17 -3.71 19.64
C THR A 408 40.20 -2.55 19.40
N THR A 409 40.26 -1.90 18.24
CA THR A 409 39.42 -0.74 17.93
C THR A 409 39.18 -0.69 16.42
N PRO A 410 38.39 -1.64 15.88
CA PRO A 410 38.10 -1.68 14.45
C PRO A 410 37.35 -0.44 14.00
N THR A 411 37.54 -0.08 12.72
CA THR A 411 36.67 0.86 12.03
C THR A 411 35.53 0.06 11.39
N VAL A 412 34.29 0.39 11.72
CA VAL A 412 33.08 -0.29 11.23
C VAL A 412 32.24 0.64 10.37
N ARG A 413 31.61 0.09 9.34
CA ARG A 413 30.55 0.76 8.58
C ARG A 413 29.26 0.77 9.40
N VAL A 414 28.62 1.92 9.49
CA VAL A 414 27.40 2.16 10.26
C VAL A 414 26.39 2.83 9.34
N MET A 415 25.16 2.30 9.32
CA MET A 415 24.07 2.97 8.62
C MET A 415 23.57 4.12 9.47
N GLN A 416 23.60 5.34 8.94
CA GLN A 416 22.96 6.49 9.56
C GLN A 416 21.59 6.69 8.94
N ILE A 417 20.55 6.60 9.77
CA ILE A 417 19.20 7.03 9.39
C ILE A 417 19.04 8.54 9.60
N SER A 418 18.07 9.13 8.93
CA SER A 418 17.68 10.53 9.13
C SER A 418 16.16 10.59 9.14
N GLU A 419 15.61 11.35 10.09
CA GLU A 419 14.17 11.51 10.21
C GLU A 419 13.57 12.06 8.89
N ALA A 420 12.42 11.50 8.49
CA ALA A 420 11.70 11.87 7.28
C ALA A 420 12.51 11.74 5.97
N GLN A 421 13.55 10.90 5.95
CA GLN A 421 14.30 10.54 4.75
C GLN A 421 14.28 9.03 4.54
N VAL A 422 14.05 8.62 3.29
CA VAL A 422 14.01 7.20 2.89
C VAL A 422 15.41 6.59 2.86
N GLY A 423 16.40 7.40 2.48
CA GLY A 423 17.79 6.99 2.31
C GLY A 423 18.55 6.86 3.64
N THR A 424 19.55 5.98 3.64
CA THR A 424 20.59 5.93 4.68
C THR A 424 21.88 6.58 4.17
N LYS A 425 22.78 6.94 5.10
CA LYS A 425 24.17 7.30 4.78
C LYS A 425 25.12 6.29 5.39
N GLU A 426 26.23 6.03 4.71
CA GLU A 426 27.34 5.32 5.34
C GLU A 426 28.14 6.27 6.25
N LEU A 427 28.33 5.85 7.50
CA LEU A 427 29.34 6.39 8.40
C LEU A 427 30.40 5.33 8.71
N GLN A 428 31.62 5.78 9.02
CA GLN A 428 32.68 4.92 9.52
C GLN A 428 33.08 5.34 10.93
N LEU A 429 32.90 4.45 11.90
CA LEU A 429 33.14 4.73 13.31
C LEU A 429 34.17 3.76 13.89
N GLN A 430 35.01 4.26 14.80
CA GLN A 430 35.90 3.42 15.60
C GLN A 430 35.16 2.90 16.83
N VAL A 431 35.06 1.58 16.96
CA VAL A 431 34.31 0.93 18.05
C VAL A 431 35.28 0.07 18.87
N PRO A 432 35.55 0.42 20.15
CA PRO A 432 36.44 -0.37 21.00
C PRO A 432 35.89 -1.78 21.25
N ALA A 433 36.73 -2.79 21.11
CA ALA A 433 36.39 -4.16 21.43
C ALA A 433 36.45 -4.40 22.94
N GLN A 434 35.47 -5.11 23.48
CA GLN A 434 35.44 -5.60 24.86
C GLN A 434 35.39 -7.13 24.80
N ASN A 435 36.35 -7.80 25.44
CA ASN A 435 36.48 -9.26 25.41
C ASN A 435 36.48 -9.88 23.99
N GLY A 436 37.04 -9.15 23.01
CA GLY A 436 37.10 -9.60 21.61
C GLY A 436 35.81 -9.42 20.80
N LEU A 437 34.78 -8.81 21.38
CA LEU A 437 33.52 -8.47 20.72
C LEU A 437 33.35 -6.95 20.62
N ILE A 438 32.58 -6.50 19.64
CA ILE A 438 32.07 -5.12 19.60
C ILE A 438 30.58 -5.10 19.93
N HIS A 439 30.19 -4.07 20.67
CA HIS A 439 28.86 -3.91 21.23
C HIS A 439 28.22 -2.60 20.75
N ALA A 440 26.90 -2.50 20.91
CA ALA A 440 26.21 -1.22 20.84
C ALA A 440 26.75 -0.25 21.92
N ASP A 441 26.68 1.04 21.64
CA ASP A 441 27.07 2.12 22.55
C ASP A 441 25.97 3.18 22.55
N PRO A 442 24.97 3.05 23.44
CA PRO A 442 23.83 3.98 23.50
C PRO A 442 24.23 5.42 23.79
N THR A 443 25.41 5.65 24.42
CA THR A 443 25.91 7.00 24.69
C THR A 443 26.35 7.74 23.42
N LYS A 444 26.52 7.01 22.32
CA LYS A 444 26.87 7.53 20.99
C LYS A 444 25.77 7.26 19.96
N ASP A 445 24.59 6.86 20.41
CA ASP A 445 23.49 6.44 19.52
C ASP A 445 23.94 5.37 18.53
N LEU A 446 24.69 4.37 19.01
CA LEU A 446 25.13 3.24 18.20
C LEU A 446 24.36 1.99 18.64
N ALA A 447 23.41 1.54 17.83
CA ALA A 447 22.66 0.31 18.05
C ALA A 447 23.15 -0.81 17.12
N LYS A 448 23.00 -2.07 17.55
CA LYS A 448 23.14 -3.21 16.66
C LYS A 448 21.86 -3.36 15.83
N VAL A 449 22.02 -3.82 14.60
CA VAL A 449 20.92 -4.24 13.74
C VAL A 449 21.23 -5.65 13.22
N ALA A 450 20.23 -6.51 13.19
CA ALA A 450 20.35 -7.87 12.69
C ALA A 450 19.16 -8.23 11.80
N VAL A 451 19.43 -8.97 10.73
CA VAL A 451 18.40 -9.49 9.82
C VAL A 451 18.55 -10.99 9.76
N PHE A 452 17.50 -11.72 10.13
CA PHE A 452 17.44 -13.18 10.09
C PHE A 452 16.47 -13.63 9.02
N GLU A 453 16.93 -14.52 8.16
CA GLU A 453 16.08 -15.23 7.21
C GLU A 453 15.03 -16.04 7.97
N ARG A 454 13.76 -15.86 7.60
CA ARG A 454 12.63 -16.44 8.36
C ARG A 454 11.67 -17.29 7.53
N HIS A 455 11.90 -17.47 6.24
CA HIS A 455 10.91 -18.06 5.33
C HIS A 455 11.13 -19.56 5.14
N SER A 456 12.38 -19.95 4.88
CA SER A 456 12.82 -21.29 4.52
C SER A 456 13.32 -22.10 5.72
N GLY A 457 13.71 -21.42 6.80
CA GLY A 457 14.31 -22.04 7.98
C GLY A 457 15.80 -22.37 7.81
N GLN A 458 16.47 -21.80 6.80
CA GLN A 458 17.91 -21.96 6.59
C GLN A 458 18.72 -21.11 7.58
N GLY A 459 18.16 -19.99 8.05
CA GLY A 459 18.73 -19.19 9.13
C GLY A 459 19.99 -18.41 8.76
N THR A 460 20.16 -18.06 7.49
CA THR A 460 21.13 -17.04 7.09
C THR A 460 20.82 -15.75 7.82
N HIS A 461 21.84 -15.06 8.32
CA HIS A 461 21.67 -13.80 9.02
C HIS A 461 22.90 -12.93 8.89
N ALA A 462 22.71 -11.63 9.09
CA ALA A 462 23.78 -10.67 9.21
C ALA A 462 23.54 -9.75 10.41
N VAL A 463 24.62 -9.25 10.99
CA VAL A 463 24.61 -8.28 12.08
C VAL A 463 25.50 -7.11 11.71
N GLY A 464 25.00 -5.89 11.92
CA GLY A 464 25.70 -4.65 11.66
C GLY A 464 25.35 -3.58 12.69
N PHE A 465 25.59 -2.33 12.34
CA PHE A 465 25.32 -1.18 13.21
C PHE A 465 24.49 -0.11 12.52
N VAL A 466 23.65 0.55 13.31
CA VAL A 466 22.83 1.68 12.89
C VAL A 466 22.89 2.81 13.93
N THR A 467 22.75 4.05 13.46
CA THR A 467 22.67 5.26 14.30
C THR A 467 21.56 6.18 13.82
N GLY A 468 20.98 6.97 14.72
CA GLY A 468 19.93 7.97 14.45
C GLY A 468 18.58 7.66 15.12
N PHE A 469 18.43 6.51 15.79
CA PHE A 469 17.18 6.17 16.49
C PHE A 469 17.09 6.78 17.90
N GLY A 470 18.22 6.98 18.57
CA GLY A 470 18.31 7.64 19.87
C GLY A 470 17.83 6.83 21.07
N PHE A 471 17.36 5.59 20.90
CA PHE A 471 16.94 4.78 22.06
C PHE A 471 18.15 4.31 22.88
N THR A 472 17.98 4.30 24.20
CA THR A 472 19.08 4.20 25.18
C THR A 472 19.21 2.81 25.81
N ARG A 473 18.18 1.96 25.66
CA ARG A 473 18.09 0.61 26.21
C ARG A 473 17.14 -0.24 25.36
N GLY A 474 17.10 -1.53 25.64
CA GLY A 474 16.13 -2.44 25.02
C GLY A 474 16.46 -2.83 23.59
N ALA A 475 15.49 -3.50 22.98
CA ALA A 475 15.49 -3.88 21.59
C ALA A 475 14.07 -3.80 21.01
N VAL A 476 14.02 -3.72 19.69
CA VAL A 476 12.79 -3.72 18.89
C VAL A 476 12.97 -4.73 17.76
N ALA A 477 11.89 -5.39 17.38
CA ALA A 477 11.88 -6.31 16.25
C ALA A 477 10.63 -6.11 15.38
N SER A 478 10.76 -6.43 14.10
CA SER A 478 9.68 -6.40 13.11
C SER A 478 9.86 -7.53 12.09
N THR A 479 8.74 -8.13 11.67
CA THR A 479 8.69 -8.99 10.47
C THR A 479 8.16 -8.26 9.24
N VAL A 480 7.72 -7.01 9.40
CA VAL A 480 7.50 -6.07 8.30
C VAL A 480 8.81 -5.32 8.08
N ALA A 481 9.53 -5.73 7.05
CA ALA A 481 10.85 -5.22 6.69
C ALA A 481 10.99 -5.27 5.17
N HIS A 482 10.71 -4.17 4.50
CA HIS A 482 10.55 -4.10 3.05
C HIS A 482 11.82 -4.59 2.32
N ASP A 483 11.73 -5.40 1.26
CA ASP A 483 10.54 -6.13 0.76
C ASP A 483 10.63 -7.63 1.05
N SER A 484 11.84 -8.15 1.34
CA SER A 484 12.00 -9.56 1.69
C SER A 484 11.29 -9.96 2.98
N HIS A 485 10.96 -9.01 3.86
CA HIS A 485 10.24 -9.22 5.11
C HIS A 485 10.88 -10.29 6.00
N ASN A 486 12.20 -10.27 6.07
CA ASN A 486 12.96 -11.05 7.04
C ASN A 486 12.78 -10.49 8.45
N LEU A 487 13.15 -11.26 9.47
CA LEU A 487 13.08 -10.80 10.85
C LEU A 487 14.18 -9.76 11.09
N LEU A 488 13.78 -8.50 11.21
CA LEU A 488 14.66 -7.36 11.44
C LEU A 488 14.61 -6.98 12.93
N ILE A 489 15.78 -6.87 13.55
CA ILE A 489 15.93 -6.60 14.98
C ILE A 489 16.93 -5.46 15.17
N VAL A 490 16.60 -4.44 15.95
CA VAL A 490 17.51 -3.36 16.33
C VAL A 490 17.56 -3.26 17.86
N GLY A 491 18.73 -3.16 18.45
CA GLY A 491 18.84 -3.13 19.91
C GLY A 491 20.16 -2.62 20.46
N THR A 492 20.15 -2.30 21.76
CA THR A 492 21.34 -1.86 22.50
C THR A 492 22.05 -3.00 23.23
N ASN A 493 21.43 -4.18 23.31
CA ASN A 493 22.01 -5.34 23.96
C ASN A 493 21.48 -6.64 23.34
N ASP A 494 22.33 -7.66 23.32
CA ASP A 494 22.07 -8.92 22.61
C ASP A 494 20.95 -9.75 23.25
N ALA A 495 20.76 -9.62 24.57
CA ALA A 495 19.75 -10.36 25.33
C ALA A 495 18.32 -9.92 24.96
N ASP A 496 18.04 -8.61 25.00
CA ASP A 496 16.73 -8.07 24.60
C ASP A 496 16.46 -8.31 23.10
N MET A 497 17.51 -8.27 22.26
CA MET A 497 17.38 -8.59 20.82
C MET A 497 16.95 -10.05 20.60
N ALA A 498 17.53 -10.99 21.33
CA ALA A 498 17.13 -12.40 21.27
C ALA A 498 15.67 -12.60 21.73
N VAL A 499 15.27 -11.96 22.84
CA VAL A 499 13.88 -12.02 23.33
C VAL A 499 12.91 -11.45 22.30
N ALA A 500 13.20 -10.27 21.73
CA ALA A 500 12.35 -9.63 20.74
C ALA A 500 12.11 -10.53 19.51
N GLY A 501 13.17 -11.13 18.96
CA GLY A 501 13.03 -12.03 17.81
C GLY A 501 12.25 -13.32 18.12
N ASN A 502 12.47 -13.91 19.31
CA ASN A 502 11.76 -15.12 19.73
C ASN A 502 10.27 -14.87 19.97
N ILE A 503 9.89 -13.73 20.53
CA ILE A 503 8.48 -13.34 20.70
C ILE A 503 7.79 -13.27 19.33
N LEU A 504 8.41 -12.63 18.33
CA LEU A 504 7.81 -12.58 17.00
C LEU A 504 7.72 -13.96 16.34
N ALA A 505 8.68 -14.85 16.56
CA ALA A 505 8.60 -16.23 16.08
C ALA A 505 7.44 -17.00 16.73
N GLU A 506 7.21 -16.83 18.03
CA GLU A 506 6.11 -17.46 18.77
C GLU A 506 4.73 -16.97 18.28
N HIS A 507 4.59 -15.67 18.04
CA HIS A 507 3.32 -15.05 17.66
C HIS A 507 3.01 -15.09 16.16
N GLY A 508 3.88 -15.71 15.34
CA GLY A 508 3.68 -15.82 13.89
C GLY A 508 4.02 -14.55 13.10
N GLY A 509 4.76 -13.63 13.73
CA GLY A 509 5.18 -12.35 13.20
C GLY A 509 4.42 -11.16 13.78
N GLY A 510 4.92 -9.96 13.50
CA GLY A 510 4.45 -8.75 14.15
C GLY A 510 5.54 -7.71 14.33
N MET A 511 5.31 -6.83 15.30
CA MET A 511 6.26 -5.84 15.78
C MET A 511 6.28 -5.82 17.30
N VAL A 512 7.47 -5.74 17.91
CA VAL A 512 7.61 -5.80 19.38
C VAL A 512 8.68 -4.83 19.87
N ALA A 513 8.48 -4.31 21.08
CA ALA A 513 9.49 -3.58 21.85
C ALA A 513 9.74 -4.31 23.16
N VAL A 514 11.01 -4.52 23.51
CA VAL A 514 11.47 -5.28 24.68
C VAL A 514 12.49 -4.46 25.45
N SER A 515 12.46 -4.54 26.78
CA SER A 515 13.51 -4.00 27.64
C SER A 515 13.65 -4.85 28.89
N GLU A 516 14.89 -5.14 29.28
CA GLU A 516 15.18 -5.91 30.51
C GLU A 516 14.52 -7.30 30.51
N GLY A 517 14.39 -7.92 29.33
CA GLY A 517 13.74 -9.22 29.11
C GLY A 517 12.22 -9.18 29.04
N GLU A 518 11.59 -8.02 29.26
CA GLU A 518 10.13 -7.87 29.31
C GLU A 518 9.57 -7.21 28.05
N VAL A 519 8.42 -7.70 27.57
CA VAL A 519 7.70 -7.10 26.45
C VAL A 519 7.00 -5.82 26.90
N LEU A 520 7.36 -4.69 26.29
CA LEU A 520 6.74 -3.39 26.55
C LEU A 520 5.46 -3.18 25.73
N ALA A 521 5.45 -3.67 24.49
CA ALA A 521 4.30 -3.65 23.58
C ALA A 521 4.50 -4.66 22.44
N LEU A 522 3.39 -5.18 21.91
CA LEU A 522 3.35 -6.15 20.83
C LEU A 522 2.19 -5.82 19.87
N VAL A 523 2.48 -5.82 18.57
CA VAL A 523 1.48 -5.81 17.50
C VAL A 523 1.54 -7.17 16.83
N GLU A 524 0.56 -8.01 17.07
CA GLU A 524 0.49 -9.35 16.48
C GLU A 524 0.02 -9.27 15.02
N LEU A 525 0.86 -9.75 14.09
CA LEU A 525 0.57 -9.79 12.66
C LEU A 525 0.67 -11.23 12.14
N PRO A 526 -0.18 -12.15 12.62
CA PRO A 526 -0.01 -13.58 12.35
C PRO A 526 -0.16 -13.93 10.88
N VAL A 527 -0.87 -13.16 10.06
CA VAL A 527 -1.03 -13.47 8.63
C VAL A 527 0.27 -13.10 7.91
N ALA A 528 1.06 -14.12 7.56
CA ALA A 528 2.36 -14.00 6.89
C ALA A 528 3.41 -13.15 7.65
N GLY A 529 3.16 -12.80 8.91
CA GLY A 529 4.00 -11.85 9.65
C GLY A 529 3.80 -10.40 9.22
N LEU A 530 2.72 -10.09 8.50
CA LEU A 530 2.46 -8.78 7.86
C LEU A 530 1.12 -8.18 8.26
N MET A 531 0.08 -9.01 8.40
CA MET A 531 -1.29 -8.55 8.66
C MET A 531 -1.92 -9.24 9.86
N SER A 532 -2.92 -8.59 10.43
CA SER A 532 -3.80 -9.13 11.46
C SER A 532 -5.20 -9.40 10.90
N ASP A 533 -5.89 -10.39 11.47
CA ASP A 533 -7.31 -10.65 11.27
C ASP A 533 -8.19 -10.02 12.37
N GLN A 534 -7.60 -9.21 13.25
CA GLN A 534 -8.32 -8.42 14.26
C GLN A 534 -8.95 -7.15 13.64
N PRO A 535 -9.96 -6.56 14.30
CA PRO A 535 -10.52 -5.27 13.90
C PRO A 535 -9.44 -4.17 13.82
N VAL A 536 -9.56 -3.27 12.85
CA VAL A 536 -8.59 -2.18 12.60
C VAL A 536 -8.39 -1.29 13.83
N GLU A 537 -9.43 -1.10 14.65
CA GLU A 537 -9.37 -0.32 15.89
C GLU A 537 -8.47 -0.96 16.95
N GLU A 538 -8.46 -2.29 17.03
CA GLU A 538 -7.61 -3.04 17.94
C GLU A 538 -6.15 -2.99 17.48
N VAL A 539 -5.92 -3.18 16.17
CA VAL A 539 -4.58 -3.07 15.58
C VAL A 539 -4.03 -1.66 15.77
N ALA A 540 -4.84 -0.62 15.54
CA ALA A 540 -4.45 0.78 15.77
C ALA A 540 -4.07 1.05 17.24
N GLN A 541 -4.82 0.51 18.20
CA GLN A 541 -4.49 0.62 19.62
C GLN A 541 -3.14 -0.03 19.95
N ASN A 542 -2.87 -1.21 19.38
CA ASN A 542 -1.61 -1.92 19.57
C ASN A 542 -0.43 -1.14 18.94
N VAL A 543 -0.61 -0.58 17.74
CA VAL A 543 0.40 0.27 17.08
C VAL A 543 0.67 1.53 17.92
N ALA A 544 -0.37 2.18 18.46
CA ALA A 544 -0.21 3.34 19.34
C ALA A 544 0.50 2.99 20.66
N ALA A 545 0.24 1.81 21.23
CA ALA A 545 0.95 1.30 22.40
C ALA A 545 2.44 1.05 22.08
N LEU A 546 2.72 0.48 20.90
CA LEU A 546 4.09 0.26 20.43
C LEU A 546 4.84 1.57 20.19
N ALA A 547 4.20 2.59 19.62
CA ALA A 547 4.80 3.93 19.47
C ALA A 547 5.20 4.54 20.83
N LYS A 548 4.35 4.38 21.87
CA LYS A 548 4.70 4.78 23.25
C LYS A 548 5.86 3.96 23.81
N ALA A 549 5.93 2.66 23.49
CA ALA A 549 7.05 1.82 23.92
C ALA A 549 8.38 2.30 23.32
N TRP A 550 8.41 2.69 22.04
CA TRP A 550 9.59 3.31 21.41
C TRP A 550 10.03 4.59 22.13
N GLN A 551 9.09 5.46 22.50
CA GLN A 551 9.37 6.65 23.31
C GLN A 551 9.95 6.29 24.68
N ASN A 552 9.42 5.25 25.34
CA ASN A 552 9.92 4.76 26.64
C ASN A 552 11.33 4.15 26.56
N LEU A 553 11.76 3.68 25.39
CA LEU A 553 13.14 3.26 25.13
C LEU A 553 14.07 4.46 24.87
N GLY A 554 13.51 5.64 24.58
CA GLY A 554 14.25 6.90 24.36
C GLY A 554 14.23 7.39 22.91
N CYS A 555 13.52 6.74 22.00
CA CYS A 555 13.43 7.17 20.60
C CYS A 555 12.56 8.43 20.48
N THR A 556 13.06 9.44 19.77
CA THR A 556 12.34 10.71 19.55
C THR A 556 11.80 10.87 18.14
N LEU A 557 12.02 9.89 17.26
CA LEU A 557 11.53 9.93 15.88
C LEU A 557 10.00 9.89 15.84
N VAL A 558 9.42 10.61 14.88
CA VAL A 558 7.97 10.61 14.63
C VAL A 558 7.50 9.25 14.09
N SER A 559 8.25 8.65 13.17
CA SER A 559 7.88 7.39 12.50
C SER A 559 9.02 6.36 12.50
N PRO A 560 9.41 5.84 13.69
CA PRO A 560 10.55 4.93 13.80
C PRO A 560 10.34 3.60 13.08
N PHE A 561 9.10 3.10 13.01
CA PHE A 561 8.77 1.82 12.35
C PHE A 561 9.06 1.83 10.85
N MET A 562 8.54 2.83 10.13
CA MET A 562 8.80 2.95 8.70
C MET A 562 10.28 3.13 8.42
N THR A 563 10.96 3.94 9.23
CA THR A 563 12.42 4.13 9.10
C THR A 563 13.17 2.81 9.31
N MET A 564 12.77 2.00 10.29
CA MET A 564 13.34 0.69 10.56
C MET A 564 13.06 -0.28 9.41
N ALA A 565 11.82 -0.37 8.93
CA ALA A 565 11.42 -1.34 7.90
C ALA A 565 12.20 -1.19 6.59
N LEU A 566 12.72 0.01 6.30
CA LEU A 566 13.54 0.29 5.12
C LEU A 566 15.02 -0.12 5.26
N LEU A 567 15.53 -0.42 6.47
CA LEU A 567 16.95 -0.77 6.67
C LEU A 567 17.38 -2.00 5.87
N SER A 568 16.43 -2.89 5.58
CA SER A 568 16.64 -4.12 4.83
C SER A 568 16.14 -4.09 3.39
N LEU A 569 15.95 -2.92 2.81
CA LEU A 569 15.51 -2.75 1.43
C LEU A 569 16.70 -2.44 0.51
N PRO A 570 17.36 -3.44 -0.12
CA PRO A 570 18.62 -3.29 -0.86
C PRO A 570 18.47 -2.64 -2.25
N VAL A 571 17.40 -1.87 -2.48
CA VAL A 571 17.16 -1.10 -3.71
C VAL A 571 17.08 0.41 -3.48
N ILE A 572 17.20 0.86 -2.23
CA ILE A 572 17.26 2.29 -1.86
C ILE A 572 18.64 2.66 -1.31
N PRO A 573 19.34 3.66 -1.89
CA PRO A 573 20.65 4.12 -1.42
C PRO A 573 20.70 4.58 0.06
N ASP A 574 21.88 4.69 0.69
CA ASP A 574 23.22 4.29 0.19
C ASP A 574 23.65 2.91 0.71
N LEU A 575 23.53 2.66 2.02
CA LEU A 575 24.00 1.43 2.68
C LEU A 575 22.84 0.72 3.40
N ARG A 576 22.65 -0.58 3.11
CA ARG A 576 21.57 -1.40 3.68
C ARG A 576 22.11 -2.68 4.30
N ILE A 577 21.28 -3.38 5.07
CA ILE A 577 21.59 -4.70 5.61
C ILE A 577 20.54 -5.72 5.19
N THR A 578 20.96 -6.82 4.58
CA THR A 578 20.09 -7.98 4.33
C THR A 578 20.52 -9.13 5.24
N ASN A 579 19.78 -10.23 5.20
CA ASN A 579 20.19 -11.46 5.88
C ASN A 579 21.52 -12.05 5.33
N ARG A 580 22.02 -11.53 4.19
CA ARG A 580 23.29 -11.96 3.57
C ARG A 580 24.47 -11.04 3.86
N GLY A 581 24.25 -9.82 4.35
CA GLY A 581 25.32 -8.89 4.68
C GLY A 581 24.95 -7.43 4.48
N LEU A 582 25.96 -6.55 4.54
CA LEU A 582 25.79 -5.15 4.17
C LEU A 582 25.88 -5.00 2.65
N VAL A 583 25.01 -4.17 2.09
CA VAL A 583 24.92 -3.90 0.66
C VAL A 583 25.16 -2.41 0.43
N ASP A 584 26.18 -2.09 -0.36
CA ASP A 584 26.33 -0.77 -0.98
C ASP A 584 25.42 -0.73 -2.20
N VAL A 585 24.25 -0.11 -2.02
CA VAL A 585 23.20 -0.10 -3.04
C VAL A 585 23.60 0.77 -4.23
N THR A 586 24.51 1.74 -4.05
CA THR A 586 25.00 2.59 -5.15
C THR A 586 25.88 1.82 -6.13
N LYS A 587 26.64 0.85 -5.63
CA LYS A 587 27.47 -0.06 -6.45
C LYS A 587 26.76 -1.36 -6.77
N PHE A 588 25.67 -1.66 -6.07
CA PHE A 588 24.98 -2.94 -6.10
C PHE A 588 25.98 -4.08 -5.81
N ASP A 589 26.69 -3.96 -4.69
CA ASP A 589 27.66 -4.96 -4.24
C ASP A 589 27.67 -5.13 -2.71
N PHE A 590 28.12 -6.28 -2.25
CA PHE A 590 28.32 -6.52 -0.82
C PHE A 590 29.55 -5.78 -0.31
N VAL A 591 29.46 -5.26 0.91
CA VAL A 591 30.59 -4.64 1.61
C VAL A 591 30.82 -5.26 2.97
N ASN A 592 32.08 -5.37 3.37
CA ASN A 592 32.44 -5.85 4.70
C ASN A 592 32.04 -4.84 5.78
N LEU A 593 31.56 -5.34 6.93
CA LEU A 593 31.28 -4.53 8.12
C LEU A 593 32.53 -3.76 8.59
N PHE A 594 33.70 -4.41 8.51
CA PHE A 594 34.98 -3.84 8.90
C PHE A 594 35.66 -3.17 7.70
N VAL A 595 36.04 -1.91 7.87
CA VAL A 595 36.79 -1.18 6.86
C VAL A 595 38.25 -1.64 6.88
N GLY A 596 38.79 -2.00 5.71
CA GLY A 596 40.18 -2.43 5.56
C GLY A 596 40.49 -3.86 6.03
N ALA A 597 39.46 -4.66 6.34
CA ALA A 597 39.59 -6.11 6.45
C ALA A 597 39.45 -6.70 5.04
N ASP A 598 40.59 -7.07 4.43
CA ASP A 598 40.78 -7.69 3.11
C ASP A 598 39.77 -7.24 2.02
N GLU A 599 40.18 -6.25 1.19
CA GLU A 599 39.63 -6.07 -0.17
C GLU A 599 39.94 -7.30 -1.05
#